data_AF-A0A534XMP8-F1
#
_entry.id   AF-A0A534XMP8-F1
#
_cell.length_a   1.000
_cell.length_b   1.000
_cell.length_c   1.000
_cell.angle_alpha   90.00
_cell.angle_beta   90.00
_cell.angle_gamma   90.00
#
_symmetry.space_group_name_H-M   'P 1'
#
loop_
_entity.id
_entity.type
_entity.pdbx_description
1 polymer ?
#
loop_
_entity_poly.entity_id
_entity_poly.type
_entity_poly.pdbx_seq_one_letter_code
_entity_poly.pdbx_strand_id
1 'polypeptide(L)'
;MRLLRLEDDGAIENEIRRARAETARAGLEALQATGKNGTTALLARRYEARLRRADRSAPAAAGEADDGPAYADALRRAYEAERRKLIELRASGVIGDDAFHRVEEELDWADMHAQAQQSTG
;
A
#
# COMPACT_ATOMS: atom_id res chain seq x y z
N MET A 1 8.70 16.30 35.97
CA MET A 1 8.22 16.10 34.57
C MET A 1 8.28 14.61 34.28
N ARG A 2 7.11 13.96 34.18
CA ARG A 2 6.96 12.52 34.04
C ARG A 2 7.23 12.15 32.58
N LEU A 3 8.44 11.65 32.30
CA LEU A 3 8.77 11.03 31.02
C LEU A 3 7.91 9.76 30.92
N LEU A 4 6.84 9.82 30.12
CA LEU A 4 6.12 8.62 29.70
C LEU A 4 7.12 7.79 28.90
N ARG A 5 7.69 6.78 29.57
CA ARG A 5 8.18 5.57 28.91
C ARG A 5 6.96 4.95 28.26
N LEU A 6 6.71 5.31 27.01
CA LEU A 6 5.94 4.44 26.13
C LEU A 6 6.84 3.22 25.94
N GLU A 7 6.55 2.16 26.69
CA GLU A 7 7.01 0.83 26.31
C GLU A 7 6.58 0.65 24.86
N ASP A 8 7.57 0.52 23.97
CA ASP A 8 7.38 0.18 22.56
C ASP A 8 6.93 -1.28 22.51
N ASP A 9 5.68 -1.55 22.95
CA ASP A 9 5.06 -2.88 23.01
C ASP A 9 4.73 -3.42 21.61
N GLY A 10 5.38 -2.91 20.56
CA GLY A 10 5.09 -3.23 19.16
C GLY A 10 3.69 -2.79 18.73
N ALA A 11 3.04 -1.89 19.47
CA ALA A 11 1.72 -1.34 19.12
C ALA A 11 1.78 -0.61 17.77
N ILE A 12 2.79 0.26 17.59
CA ILE A 12 3.02 1.00 16.34
C ILE A 12 3.35 0.02 15.20
N GLU A 13 4.22 -0.97 15.43
CA GLU A 13 4.54 -2.02 14.44
C GLU A 13 3.31 -2.85 14.04
N ASN A 14 2.40 -3.14 14.98
CA ASN A 14 1.13 -3.81 14.70
C ASN A 14 0.20 -2.91 13.86
N GLU A 15 0.10 -1.63 14.18
CA GLU A 15 -0.67 -0.65 13.42
C GLU A 15 -0.12 -0.50 12.00
N ILE A 16 1.21 -0.43 11.83
CA ILE A 16 1.88 -0.39 10.53
C ILE A 16 1.59 -1.66 9.74
N ARG A 17 1.75 -2.86 10.33
CA ARG A 17 1.42 -4.13 9.67
C ARG A 17 -0.04 -4.14 9.21
N ARG A 18 -0.95 -3.71 10.06
CA ARG A 18 -2.38 -3.67 9.76
C ARG A 18 -2.70 -2.67 8.67
N ALA A 19 -2.14 -1.46 8.72
CA ALA A 19 -2.28 -0.47 7.66
C ALA A 19 -1.77 -0.99 6.33
N ARG A 20 -0.58 -1.59 6.27
CA ARG A 20 -0.04 -2.21 5.04
C ARG A 20 -0.95 -3.29 4.48
N ALA A 21 -1.53 -4.12 5.34
CA ALA A 21 -2.44 -5.18 4.90
C ALA A 21 -3.76 -4.60 4.37
N GLU A 22 -4.36 -3.64 5.08
CA GLU A 22 -5.64 -3.05 4.70
C GLU A 22 -5.54 -2.19 3.44
N THR A 23 -4.48 -1.39 3.29
CA THR A 23 -4.26 -0.60 2.06
C THR A 23 -4.04 -1.52 0.87
N ALA A 24 -3.19 -2.55 0.98
CA ALA A 24 -2.99 -3.52 -0.08
C ALA A 24 -4.27 -4.31 -0.43
N ARG A 25 -5.17 -4.57 0.53
CA ARG A 25 -6.50 -5.14 0.23
C ARG A 25 -7.33 -4.19 -0.61
N ALA A 26 -7.40 -2.92 -0.22
CA ALA A 26 -8.15 -1.91 -0.95
C ALA A 26 -7.65 -1.73 -2.39
N GLY A 27 -6.34 -1.71 -2.60
CA GLY A 27 -5.77 -1.66 -3.95
C GLY A 27 -6.10 -2.91 -4.78
N LEU A 28 -6.08 -4.11 -4.17
CA LEU A 28 -6.48 -5.35 -4.84
C LEU A 28 -7.97 -5.33 -5.24
N GLU A 29 -8.84 -4.87 -4.35
CA GLU A 29 -10.28 -4.75 -4.62
C GLU A 29 -10.55 -3.78 -5.78
N ALA A 30 -9.86 -2.65 -5.83
CA ALA A 30 -9.96 -1.68 -6.92
C ALA A 30 -9.52 -2.28 -8.28
N LEU A 31 -8.48 -3.11 -8.27
CA LEU A 31 -8.03 -3.83 -9.47
C LEU A 31 -9.07 -4.88 -9.92
N GLN A 32 -9.64 -5.63 -8.99
CA GLN A 32 -10.67 -6.63 -9.30
C GLN A 32 -11.96 -5.99 -9.82
N ALA A 33 -12.34 -4.82 -9.33
CA ALA A 33 -13.51 -4.07 -9.76
C ALA A 33 -13.41 -3.55 -11.22
N THR A 34 -12.20 -3.40 -11.75
CA THR A 34 -11.95 -2.91 -13.13
C THR A 34 -12.16 -4.00 -14.19
N GLY A 35 -12.33 -5.27 -13.79
CA GLY A 35 -12.54 -6.42 -14.67
C GLY A 35 -11.24 -7.09 -15.10
N LYS A 36 -11.31 -8.42 -15.38
CA LYS A 36 -10.13 -9.24 -15.67
C LYS A 36 -9.64 -9.04 -17.11
N ASN A 37 -8.56 -8.30 -17.26
CA ASN A 37 -7.68 -8.31 -18.44
C ASN A 37 -6.28 -8.80 -18.02
N GLY A 38 -5.45 -9.24 -18.97
CA GLY A 38 -4.14 -9.85 -18.65
C GLY A 38 -3.25 -8.98 -17.74
N THR A 39 -3.32 -7.67 -17.93
CA THR A 39 -2.58 -6.64 -17.18
C THR A 39 -3.09 -6.47 -15.74
N THR A 40 -4.41 -6.44 -15.51
CA THR A 40 -4.97 -6.40 -14.13
C THR A 40 -4.71 -7.70 -13.36
N ALA A 41 -4.63 -8.85 -14.05
CA ALA A 41 -4.30 -10.12 -13.40
C ALA A 41 -2.87 -10.14 -12.84
N LEU A 42 -1.90 -9.56 -13.57
CA LEU A 42 -0.52 -9.44 -13.10
C LEU A 42 -0.42 -8.49 -11.88
N LEU A 43 -1.10 -7.34 -11.96
CA LEU A 43 -1.19 -6.39 -10.84
C LEU A 43 -1.86 -7.00 -9.61
N ALA A 44 -2.95 -7.74 -9.78
CA ALA A 44 -3.63 -8.43 -8.68
C ALA A 44 -2.69 -9.44 -7.99
N ARG A 45 -1.95 -10.25 -8.74
CA ARG A 45 -0.98 -11.21 -8.19
C ARG A 45 0.14 -10.53 -7.39
N ARG A 46 0.55 -9.33 -7.80
CA ARG A 46 1.54 -8.52 -7.09
C ARG A 46 0.98 -7.99 -5.76
N TYR A 47 -0.25 -7.48 -5.78
CA TYR A 47 -0.93 -7.02 -4.57
C TYR A 47 -1.16 -8.16 -3.57
N GLU A 48 -1.53 -9.35 -4.05
CA GLU A 48 -1.59 -10.56 -3.21
C GLU A 48 -0.21 -10.91 -2.61
N ALA A 49 0.88 -10.74 -3.36
CA ALA A 49 2.23 -10.94 -2.84
C ALA A 49 2.60 -9.89 -1.78
N ARG A 50 2.16 -8.63 -1.95
CA ARG A 50 2.32 -7.55 -0.96
C ARG A 50 1.56 -7.89 0.33
N LEU A 51 0.34 -8.39 0.23
CA LEU A 51 -0.44 -8.86 1.38
C LEU A 51 0.28 -9.96 2.17
N ARG A 52 0.78 -10.99 1.48
CA ARG A 52 1.56 -12.07 2.11
C ARG A 52 2.86 -11.58 2.77
N ARG A 53 3.40 -10.43 2.36
CA ARG A 53 4.60 -9.81 2.95
C ARG A 53 4.28 -8.88 4.11
N ALA A 54 3.14 -8.21 4.07
CA ALA A 54 2.65 -7.38 5.18
C ALA A 54 2.50 -8.21 6.46
N ASP A 55 2.00 -9.44 6.33
CA ASP A 55 1.94 -10.42 7.44
C ASP A 55 3.31 -10.78 8.03
N ARG A 56 4.39 -10.54 7.29
CA ARG A 56 5.78 -10.83 7.69
C ARG A 56 6.60 -9.59 8.05
N SER A 57 5.97 -8.41 8.22
CA SER A 57 6.65 -7.13 8.52
C SER A 57 7.72 -6.71 7.49
N ALA A 58 7.67 -7.22 6.26
CA ALA A 58 8.65 -6.87 5.23
C ALA A 58 8.19 -5.66 4.40
N PRO A 59 9.09 -4.71 4.06
CA PRO A 59 8.75 -3.58 3.20
C PRO A 59 8.30 -4.05 1.81
N ALA A 60 7.44 -3.24 1.18
CA ALA A 60 6.99 -3.50 -0.18
C ALA A 60 8.16 -3.38 -1.16
N ALA A 61 8.35 -4.38 -2.01
CA ALA A 61 9.31 -4.29 -3.10
C ALA A 61 8.69 -3.60 -4.32
N ALA A 62 9.41 -2.66 -4.90
CA ALA A 62 9.15 -2.16 -6.25
C ALA A 62 9.31 -3.34 -7.22
N GLY A 63 8.21 -3.80 -7.80
CA GLY A 63 8.23 -4.71 -8.94
C GLY A 63 8.16 -3.95 -10.26
N GLU A 64 8.48 -4.67 -11.33
CA GLU A 64 8.51 -4.21 -12.71
C GLU A 64 7.10 -3.79 -13.21
N ALA A 65 7.07 -2.72 -14.00
CA ALA A 65 5.89 -2.21 -14.71
C ALA A 65 5.78 -2.85 -16.10
N ASP A 66 4.56 -3.01 -16.59
CA ASP A 66 4.26 -3.40 -17.97
C ASP A 66 3.69 -2.17 -18.69
N ASP A 67 4.25 -1.82 -19.85
CA ASP A 67 4.17 -0.48 -20.46
C ASP A 67 2.85 -0.19 -21.22
N GLY A 68 1.73 -0.70 -20.71
CA GLY A 68 0.40 -0.48 -21.32
C GLY A 68 -0.38 0.69 -20.70
N PRO A 69 -1.13 1.51 -21.46
CA PRO A 69 -2.00 2.55 -20.90
C PRO A 69 -3.09 1.99 -19.97
N ALA A 70 -3.52 0.75 -20.19
CA ALA A 70 -4.43 0.04 -19.30
C ALA A 70 -3.78 -0.36 -17.96
N TYR A 71 -2.46 -0.57 -17.94
CA TYR A 71 -1.68 -0.82 -16.73
C TYR A 71 -1.58 0.45 -15.87
N ALA A 72 -1.25 1.58 -16.49
CA ALA A 72 -1.15 2.87 -15.80
C ALA A 72 -2.48 3.29 -15.15
N ASP A 73 -3.62 3.16 -15.85
CA ASP A 73 -4.93 3.49 -15.28
C ASP A 73 -5.32 2.53 -14.12
N ALA A 74 -5.07 1.23 -14.28
CA ALA A 74 -5.32 0.26 -13.22
C ALA A 74 -4.44 0.52 -11.98
N LEU A 75 -3.17 0.87 -12.19
CA LEU A 75 -2.24 1.17 -11.12
C LEU A 75 -2.62 2.46 -10.37
N ARG A 76 -2.98 3.53 -11.09
CA ARG A 76 -3.48 4.78 -10.50
C ARG A 76 -4.69 4.54 -9.61
N ARG A 77 -5.67 3.75 -10.09
CA ARG A 77 -6.86 3.39 -9.31
C ARG A 77 -6.52 2.60 -8.04
N ALA A 78 -5.55 1.69 -8.14
CA ALA A 78 -5.09 0.92 -6.99
C ALA A 78 -4.46 1.84 -5.93
N TYR A 79 -3.60 2.79 -6.33
CA TYR A 79 -3.01 3.77 -5.42
C TYR A 79 -4.04 4.71 -4.79
N GLU A 80 -5.03 5.18 -5.56
CA GLU A 80 -6.13 5.98 -5.02
C GLU A 80 -6.93 5.23 -3.95
N ALA A 81 -7.13 3.92 -4.15
CA ALA A 81 -7.78 3.06 -3.16
C ALA A 81 -6.90 2.83 -1.92
N GLU A 82 -5.59 2.59 -2.10
CA GLU A 82 -4.63 2.49 -0.99
C GLU A 82 -4.63 3.76 -0.12
N ARG A 83 -4.55 4.95 -0.74
CA ARG A 83 -4.58 6.23 -0.01
C ARG A 83 -5.90 6.47 0.70
N ARG A 84 -7.04 6.24 0.04
CA ARG A 84 -8.36 6.38 0.69
C ARG A 84 -8.45 5.50 1.93
N LYS A 85 -8.04 4.24 1.81
CA LYS A 85 -8.07 3.29 2.92
C LYS A 85 -7.16 3.73 4.06
N LEU A 86 -5.97 4.26 3.78
CA LEU A 86 -5.07 4.76 4.81
C LEU A 86 -5.69 5.92 5.60
N ILE A 87 -6.33 6.86 4.91
CA ILE A 87 -7.05 7.99 5.53
C ILE A 87 -8.20 7.50 6.41
N GLU A 88 -8.98 6.51 5.94
CA GLU A 88 -10.07 5.90 6.72
C GLU A 88 -9.56 5.22 7.99
N LEU A 89 -8.42 4.52 7.93
CA LEU A 89 -7.82 3.87 9.10
C LEU A 89 -7.39 4.89 10.16
N ARG A 90 -6.85 6.03 9.72
CA ARG A 90 -6.51 7.14 10.63
C ARG A 90 -7.77 7.77 11.21
N ALA A 91 -8.75 8.09 10.37
CA ALA A 91 -10.00 8.73 10.80
C ALA A 91 -10.81 7.86 11.77
N SER A 92 -10.74 6.53 11.61
CA SER A 92 -11.41 5.56 12.50
C SER A 92 -10.63 5.27 13.78
N GLY A 93 -9.42 5.81 13.94
CA GLY A 93 -8.55 5.56 15.09
C GLY A 93 -7.95 4.15 15.13
N VAL A 94 -8.01 3.41 14.03
CA VAL A 94 -7.39 2.07 13.91
C VAL A 94 -5.87 2.16 13.87
N ILE A 95 -5.33 3.28 13.38
CA ILE A 95 -3.90 3.60 13.41
C ILE A 95 -3.66 5.00 13.96
N GLY A 96 -2.55 5.16 14.67
CA GLY A 96 -2.04 6.44 15.13
C GLY A 96 -1.32 7.23 14.03
N ASP A 97 -0.91 8.46 14.40
CA ASP A 97 -0.26 9.41 13.50
C ASP A 97 1.09 8.89 12.98
N ASP A 98 1.88 8.26 13.85
CA ASP A 98 3.19 7.69 13.51
C ASP A 98 3.08 6.55 12.49
N ALA A 99 2.12 5.65 12.70
CA ALA A 99 1.85 4.55 11.78
C ALA A 99 1.30 5.06 10.43
N PHE A 100 0.47 6.11 10.47
CA PHE A 100 -0.04 6.78 9.27
C PHE A 100 1.11 7.36 8.43
N HIS A 101 1.96 8.22 9.01
CA HIS A 101 3.06 8.84 8.27
C HIS A 101 4.05 7.80 7.72
N ARG A 102 4.37 6.76 8.50
CA ARG A 102 5.29 5.71 8.04
C ARG A 102 4.78 4.96 6.82
N VAL A 103 3.48 4.64 6.79
CA VAL A 103 2.86 3.92 5.66
C VAL A 103 2.59 4.86 4.49
N GLU A 104 2.24 6.12 4.75
CA GLU A 104 2.10 7.16 3.72
C GLU A 104 3.40 7.33 2.94
N GLU A 105 4.53 7.47 3.64
CA GLU A 105 5.85 7.54 3.00
C GLU A 105 6.10 6.31 2.12
N GLU A 106 5.82 5.09 2.60
CA GLU A 106 6.01 3.87 1.81
C GLU A 106 5.17 3.83 0.53
N LEU A 107 3.95 4.37 0.58
CA LEU A 107 3.10 4.50 -0.59
C LEU A 107 3.66 5.54 -1.56
N ASP A 108 4.14 6.67 -1.06
CA ASP A 108 4.76 7.74 -1.86
C ASP A 108 6.01 7.24 -2.58
N TRP A 109 6.90 6.53 -1.88
CA TRP A 109 8.06 5.90 -2.50
C TRP A 109 7.66 4.89 -3.58
N ALA A 110 6.66 4.05 -3.31
CA ALA A 110 6.18 3.07 -4.27
C ALA A 110 5.58 3.72 -5.53
N ASP A 111 4.84 4.82 -5.38
CA ASP A 111 4.22 5.57 -6.47
C ASP A 111 5.28 6.28 -7.33
N MET A 112 6.26 6.96 -6.71
CA MET A 112 7.37 7.58 -7.45
C MET A 112 8.19 6.56 -8.25
N HIS A 113 8.49 5.39 -7.68
CA HIS A 113 9.19 4.33 -8.40
C HIS A 113 8.36 3.79 -9.57
N ALA A 114 7.05 3.62 -9.39
CA ALA A 114 6.17 3.17 -10.46
C ALA A 114 6.05 4.18 -11.61
N GLN A 115 6.03 5.48 -11.30
CA GLN A 115 5.97 6.55 -12.31
C GLN A 115 7.31 6.74 -13.05
N ALA A 116 8.43 6.60 -12.34
CA ALA A 116 9.77 6.66 -12.94
C ALA A 116 10.01 5.51 -13.94
N GLN A 117 9.49 4.32 -13.63
CA GLN A 117 9.57 3.16 -14.52
C GLN A 117 8.72 3.34 -15.78
N GLN A 118 7.54 3.96 -15.69
CA GLN A 118 6.68 4.26 -16.85
C GLN A 118 7.27 5.34 -17.79
N SER A 119 8.18 6.18 -17.29
CA SER A 119 8.79 7.26 -18.09
C SER A 119 10.04 6.80 -18.88
N THR A 120 10.50 5.55 -18.66
CA THR A 120 11.71 5.00 -19.26
C THR A 120 11.42 3.92 -20.33
N GLY A 121 10.15 3.54 -20.52
CA GLY A 121 9.70 2.54 -21.51
C GLY A 121 9.34 3.13 -22.87
#